data_AF-V9LGY0-F1
#
_entry.id   AF-V9LGY0-F1
#
_cell.length_a   1.000
_cell.length_b   1.000
_cell.length_c   1.000
_cell.angle_alpha   90.00
_cell.angle_beta   90.00
_cell.angle_gamma   90.00
#
_symmetry.space_group_name_H-M   'P 1'
#
loop_
_entity.id
_entity.type
_entity.pdbx_description
1 polymer ?
#
loop_
_entity_poly.entity_id
_entity_poly.type
_entity_poly.pdbx_seq_one_letter_code
_entity_poly.pdbx_strand_id
1 'polypeptide(L)'
;MALNRNHSQGGGVVVNDAECILKECKDVELSFSDMTAKSDYFKGTKKGFLYLTPYRMIFLCRGKDPMQSFMMPFYLVKGCSIEQPVFSANYIKGSIAAEAGGGWEGQASFKLVFNSGGAIEFGQLMFKVAQQGK
;
A
#
# COMPACT_ATOMS: atom_id res chain seq x y z
N MET A 1 5.27 -9.80 -4.19
CA MET A 1 5.14 -9.11 -2.89
C MET A 1 6.18 -9.61 -1.93
N ALA A 2 6.90 -8.72 -1.27
CA ALA A 2 7.75 -9.06 -0.15
C ALA A 2 7.34 -8.24 1.06
N LEU A 3 7.00 -8.90 2.16
CA LEU A 3 7.15 -8.33 3.48
C LEU A 3 8.66 -8.07 3.66
N ASN A 4 9.05 -6.80 3.75
CA ASN A 4 10.37 -6.41 4.27
C ASN A 4 11.63 -6.69 3.41
N ARG A 5 11.62 -6.47 2.07
CA ARG A 5 12.85 -6.58 1.25
C ARG A 5 13.34 -5.33 0.53
N ASN A 6 12.57 -4.25 0.50
CA ASN A 6 12.94 -3.05 -0.29
C ASN A 6 13.08 -1.81 0.59
N HIS A 7 13.88 -1.90 1.65
CA HIS A 7 14.32 -0.73 2.43
C HIS A 7 15.83 -0.54 2.30
N SER A 8 16.31 0.70 2.12
CA SER A 8 17.71 1.02 2.34
C SER A 8 17.99 0.96 3.85
N GLN A 9 19.25 0.73 4.25
CA GLN A 9 19.64 0.70 5.67
C GLN A 9 19.27 2.00 6.44
N GLY A 10 18.91 3.09 5.74
CA GLY A 10 18.41 4.35 6.29
C GLY A 10 16.89 4.56 6.26
N GLY A 11 16.08 3.54 5.95
CA GLY A 11 14.62 3.63 5.94
C GLY A 11 14.01 4.24 4.67
N GLY A 12 14.76 4.31 3.57
CA GLY A 12 14.23 4.72 2.26
C GLY A 12 13.65 3.55 1.45
N VAL A 13 12.73 3.83 0.53
CA VAL A 13 12.19 2.81 -0.39
C VAL A 13 13.24 2.44 -1.44
N VAL A 14 13.49 1.14 -1.64
CA VAL A 14 14.29 0.64 -2.77
C VAL A 14 13.35 0.42 -3.95
N VAL A 15 13.36 1.39 -4.86
CA VAL A 15 12.76 1.29 -6.19
C VAL A 15 13.84 0.76 -7.13
N ASN A 16 13.51 -0.20 -7.99
CA ASN A 16 14.48 -0.75 -8.93
C ASN A 16 14.89 0.35 -9.93
N ASP A 17 16.12 0.37 -10.44
CA ASP A 17 16.63 1.49 -11.28
C ASP A 17 15.81 1.74 -12.56
N ALA A 18 14.98 0.78 -12.99
CA ALA A 18 14.08 0.90 -14.12
C ALA A 18 12.64 1.37 -13.77
N GLU A 19 12.35 1.63 -12.49
CA GLU A 19 11.03 2.01 -11.99
C GLU A 19 11.08 3.44 -11.41
N CYS A 20 10.13 4.29 -11.78
CA CYS A 20 10.04 5.66 -11.25
C CYS A 20 8.87 5.82 -10.28
N ILE A 21 9.01 6.72 -9.31
CA ILE A 21 7.92 7.14 -8.45
C ILE A 21 7.05 8.12 -9.23
N LEU A 22 5.78 7.76 -9.44
CA LEU A 22 4.80 8.60 -10.12
C LEU A 22 4.13 9.58 -9.15
N LYS A 23 3.92 9.15 -7.91
CA LYS A 23 3.27 9.97 -6.88
C LYS A 23 3.70 9.53 -5.48
N GLU A 24 3.84 10.50 -4.60
CA GLU A 24 4.05 10.31 -3.17
C GLU A 24 2.89 10.98 -2.40
N CYS A 25 2.38 10.28 -1.38
CA CYS A 25 1.46 10.80 -0.38
C CYS A 25 2.05 10.60 1.01
N LYS A 26 2.07 11.69 1.80
CA LYS A 26 2.51 11.68 3.20
C LYS A 26 1.32 11.48 4.13
N ASP A 27 1.60 11.05 5.36
CA ASP A 27 0.62 10.89 6.45
C ASP A 27 -0.56 10.00 6.05
N VAL A 28 -0.26 8.90 5.37
CA VAL A 28 -1.23 7.86 5.01
C VAL A 28 -1.29 6.81 6.12
N GLU A 29 -2.50 6.41 6.46
CA GLU A 29 -2.75 5.29 7.38
C GLU A 29 -3.12 4.03 6.61
N LEU A 30 -2.43 2.92 6.89
CA LEU A 30 -2.71 1.60 6.35
C LEU A 30 -3.22 0.67 7.45
N SER A 31 -4.36 0.04 7.24
CA SER A 31 -4.91 -0.99 8.11
C SER A 31 -5.41 -2.18 7.31
N PHE A 32 -5.39 -3.36 7.92
CA PHE A 32 -5.87 -4.60 7.31
C PHE A 32 -7.04 -5.20 8.08
N SER A 33 -7.97 -5.82 7.36
CA SER A 33 -9.10 -6.60 7.90
C SER A 33 -9.28 -7.90 7.12
N ASP A 34 -10.16 -8.77 7.60
CA ASP A 34 -10.57 -10.01 6.91
C ASP A 34 -9.40 -10.91 6.52
N MET A 35 -8.35 -10.92 7.34
CA MET A 35 -7.16 -11.71 7.09
C MET A 35 -7.43 -13.20 7.33
N THR A 36 -7.08 -14.01 6.35
CA THR A 36 -7.13 -15.47 6.45
C THR A 36 -6.09 -16.04 7.41
N ALA A 37 -4.93 -15.38 7.56
CA ALA A 37 -3.86 -15.79 8.47
C ALA A 37 -3.52 -14.66 9.46
N LYS A 38 -3.46 -14.98 10.76
CA LYS A 38 -3.10 -14.00 11.80
C LYS A 38 -1.58 -13.77 11.79
N SER A 39 -1.18 -12.50 11.69
CA SER A 39 0.23 -12.10 11.74
C SER A 39 0.37 -10.74 12.42
N ASP A 40 1.40 -10.60 13.27
CA ASP A 40 1.64 -9.38 14.04
C ASP A 40 2.00 -8.17 13.16
N TYR A 41 2.54 -8.42 11.97
CA TYR A 41 2.87 -7.37 11.00
C TYR A 41 1.64 -6.57 10.54
N PHE A 42 0.46 -7.19 10.54
CA PHE A 42 -0.78 -6.60 10.03
C PHE A 42 -1.68 -6.04 11.13
N LYS A 43 -1.29 -6.17 12.40
CA LYS A 43 -2.08 -5.68 13.54
C LYS A 43 -2.05 -4.15 13.63
N GLY A 44 -3.23 -3.58 13.86
CA GLY A 44 -3.44 -2.16 14.11
C GLY A 44 -3.31 -1.30 12.86
N THR A 45 -3.28 0.01 13.09
CA THR A 45 -3.12 1.02 12.03
C THR A 45 -1.66 1.45 11.92
N LYS A 46 -1.13 1.41 10.71
CA LYS A 46 0.24 1.79 10.36
C LYS A 46 0.21 3.21 9.80
N LYS A 47 1.09 4.09 10.26
CA LYS A 47 1.21 5.47 9.72
C LYS A 47 2.47 5.58 8.89
N GLY A 48 2.40 6.22 7.73
CA GLY A 48 3.52 6.19 6.81
C GLY A 48 3.39 7.05 5.56
N PHE A 49 4.26 6.73 4.61
CA PHE A 49 4.28 7.28 3.26
C PHE A 49 3.73 6.23 2.29
N LEU A 50 3.01 6.68 1.28
CA LEU A 50 2.51 5.85 0.21
C LEU A 50 3.10 6.34 -1.11
N TYR A 51 3.77 5.44 -1.82
CA TYR A 51 4.36 5.68 -3.12
C TYR A 51 3.58 4.92 -4.18
N LEU A 52 3.35 5.57 -5.32
CA LEU A 52 2.80 4.96 -6.51
C LEU A 52 3.88 4.83 -7.57
N THR A 53 3.99 3.64 -8.15
CA THR A 53 4.81 3.38 -9.33
C THR A 53 3.91 2.85 -10.46
N PRO A 54 4.44 2.64 -11.68
CA PRO A 54 3.68 2.02 -12.76
C PRO A 54 3.15 0.61 -12.45
N TYR A 55 3.74 -0.10 -11.50
CA TYR A 55 3.47 -1.53 -11.27
C TYR A 55 2.86 -1.86 -9.91
N ARG A 56 3.01 -0.96 -8.92
CA ARG A 56 2.67 -1.24 -7.53
C ARG A 56 2.45 0.02 -6.72
N MET A 57 1.74 -0.14 -5.61
CA MET A 57 1.84 0.78 -4.49
C MET A 57 2.91 0.27 -3.51
N ILE A 58 3.61 1.19 -2.84
CA ILE A 58 4.58 0.86 -1.80
C ILE A 58 4.24 1.70 -0.58
N PHE A 59 3.85 1.06 0.50
CA PHE A 59 3.67 1.70 1.80
C PHE A 59 4.96 1.59 2.61
N LEU A 60 5.40 2.70 3.19
CA LEU A 60 6.57 2.78 4.06
C LEU A 60 6.13 3.27 5.43
N CYS A 61 6.29 2.44 6.47
CA CYS A 61 5.98 2.84 7.84
C CYS A 61 6.90 3.96 8.32
N ARG A 62 6.32 4.92 9.03
CA ARG A 62 7.09 5.89 9.81
C ARG A 62 7.40 5.29 11.19
N GLY A 63 8.68 5.30 11.58
CA GLY A 63 9.12 4.83 12.89
C GLY A 63 9.42 3.32 12.94
N LYS A 64 9.47 2.77 14.15
CA LYS A 64 9.88 1.37 14.43
C LYS A 64 8.69 0.40 14.40
N ASP A 65 7.91 0.40 13.33
CA ASP A 65 6.83 -0.59 13.16
C ASP A 65 7.39 -1.92 12.62
N PRO A 66 6.99 -3.08 13.15
CA PRO A 66 7.48 -4.39 12.69
C PRO A 66 7.30 -4.64 11.19
N MET A 67 6.25 -4.06 10.56
CA MET A 67 6.00 -4.23 9.13
C MET A 67 7.08 -3.56 8.28
N GLN A 68 7.62 -2.42 8.74
CA GLN A 68 8.59 -1.54 8.06
C GLN A 68 8.12 -1.00 6.69
N SER A 69 7.81 -1.87 5.74
CA SER A 69 7.23 -1.53 4.44
C SER A 69 6.30 -2.63 3.94
N PHE A 70 5.31 -2.26 3.13
CA PHE A 70 4.39 -3.20 2.49
C PHE A 70 4.22 -2.84 1.02
N MET A 71 4.53 -3.80 0.16
CA MET A 71 4.47 -3.65 -1.29
C MET A 71 3.15 -4.23 -1.79
N MET A 72 2.48 -3.55 -2.72
CA MET A 72 1.16 -3.95 -3.24
C MET A 72 1.15 -3.91 -4.78
N PRO A 73 1.63 -4.96 -5.44
CA PRO A 73 1.60 -5.11 -6.89
C PRO A 73 0.18 -5.18 -7.44
N PHE A 74 -0.09 -4.51 -8.56
CA PHE A 74 -1.45 -4.40 -9.08
C PHE A 74 -2.09 -5.73 -9.49
N TYR A 75 -1.31 -6.72 -9.93
CA TYR A 75 -1.84 -8.05 -10.28
C TYR A 75 -2.37 -8.84 -9.07
N LEU A 76 -2.00 -8.47 -7.84
CA LEU A 76 -2.49 -9.08 -6.59
C LEU A 76 -3.60 -8.27 -5.93
N VAL A 77 -3.80 -7.02 -6.37
CA VAL A 77 -4.78 -6.09 -5.83
C VAL A 77 -6.10 -6.24 -6.59
N LYS A 78 -7.22 -6.35 -5.86
CA LYS A 78 -8.57 -6.49 -6.44
C LYS A 78 -9.58 -5.58 -5.75
N GLY A 79 -10.61 -5.18 -6.50
CA GLY A 79 -11.78 -4.47 -5.96
C GLY A 79 -11.45 -3.11 -5.33
N CYS A 80 -10.47 -2.39 -5.89
CA CYS A 80 -10.12 -1.07 -5.39
C CYS A 80 -11.23 -0.03 -5.63
N SER A 81 -11.57 0.75 -4.60
CA SER A 81 -12.47 1.91 -4.71
C SER A 81 -11.91 3.11 -3.95
N ILE A 82 -12.22 4.31 -4.44
CA ILE A 82 -11.95 5.58 -3.75
C ILE A 82 -13.24 5.98 -3.03
N GLU A 83 -13.16 6.16 -1.72
CA GLU A 83 -14.28 6.52 -0.87
C GLU A 83 -14.10 7.97 -0.40
N GLN A 84 -15.14 8.78 -0.58
CA GLN A 84 -15.13 10.22 -0.29
C GLN A 84 -16.20 10.58 0.75
N PRO A 85 -16.01 10.19 2.01
CA PRO A 85 -16.96 10.50 3.07
C PRO A 85 -16.94 12.01 3.42
N VAL A 86 -18.11 12.57 3.75
CA VAL A 86 -18.26 14.00 4.06
C VAL A 86 -17.57 14.42 5.36
N PHE A 87 -17.52 13.52 6.36
CA PHE A 87 -17.07 13.82 7.72
C PHE A 87 -15.80 13.06 8.14
N SER A 88 -15.08 12.46 7.21
CA SER A 88 -13.82 11.79 7.51
C SER A 88 -12.85 11.90 6.34
N ALA A 89 -11.60 11.53 6.54
CA ALA A 89 -10.60 11.56 5.47
C ALA A 89 -10.96 10.58 4.34
N ASN A 90 -10.70 11.00 3.10
CA ASN A 90 -10.84 10.15 1.94
C ASN A 90 -9.91 8.94 2.05
N TYR A 91 -10.38 7.80 1.57
CA TYR A 91 -9.61 6.57 1.66
C TYR A 91 -9.77 5.69 0.43
N ILE A 92 -8.75 4.88 0.17
CA ILE A 92 -8.79 3.82 -0.83
C ILE A 92 -8.92 2.49 -0.09
N LYS A 93 -9.84 1.64 -0.50
CA LYS A 93 -9.96 0.27 0.01
C LYS A 93 -9.90 -0.73 -1.12
N GLY A 94 -9.51 -1.96 -0.81
CA GLY A 94 -9.50 -3.07 -1.73
C GLY A 94 -9.09 -4.36 -1.02
N SER A 95 -8.81 -5.40 -1.79
CA SER A 95 -8.24 -6.63 -1.27
C SER A 95 -6.89 -6.94 -1.93
N ILE A 96 -6.03 -7.64 -1.21
CA ILE A 96 -4.70 -8.04 -1.65
C ILE A 96 -4.50 -9.52 -1.32
N ALA A 97 -4.05 -10.30 -2.30
CA ALA A 97 -3.65 -11.70 -2.09
C ALA A 97 -2.14 -11.82 -1.93
N ALA A 98 -1.69 -12.64 -0.98
CA ALA A 98 -0.28 -12.94 -0.77
C ALA A 98 0.36 -13.56 -2.02
N GLU A 99 1.64 -13.23 -2.24
CA GLU A 99 2.46 -13.94 -3.23
C GLU A 99 3.17 -15.11 -2.56
N ALA A 100 3.33 -16.22 -3.29
CA ALA A 100 4.12 -17.36 -2.83
C ALA A 100 5.55 -16.91 -2.44
N GLY A 101 5.96 -17.23 -1.21
CA GLY A 101 7.27 -16.81 -0.68
C GLY A 101 7.35 -15.33 -0.26
N GLY A 102 6.23 -14.60 -0.24
CA GLY A 102 6.19 -13.16 0.07
C GLY A 102 6.22 -12.79 1.55
N GLY A 103 6.44 -13.75 2.45
CA GLY A 103 6.54 -13.53 3.90
C GLY A 103 5.21 -13.50 4.66
N TRP A 104 4.09 -13.76 3.98
CA TRP A 104 2.77 -14.00 4.58
C TRP A 104 1.91 -14.83 3.62
N GLU A 105 0.76 -15.33 4.09
CA GLU A 105 -0.11 -16.23 3.32
C GLU A 105 -1.58 -15.77 3.32
N GLY A 106 -2.26 -16.07 2.22
CA GLY A 106 -3.70 -15.90 2.06
C GLY A 106 -4.12 -14.54 1.49
N GLN A 107 -5.21 -13.95 1.99
CA GLN A 107 -5.77 -12.68 1.49
C GLN A 107 -6.12 -11.75 2.65
N ALA A 108 -6.08 -10.44 2.38
CA ALA A 108 -6.49 -9.40 3.31
C ALA A 108 -7.28 -8.31 2.58
N SER A 109 -8.25 -7.71 3.26
CA SER A 109 -8.79 -6.40 2.91
C SER A 109 -7.83 -5.33 3.43
N PHE A 110 -7.55 -4.30 2.64
CA PHE A 110 -6.75 -3.16 3.07
C PHE A 110 -7.54 -1.85 2.98
N LYS A 111 -7.15 -0.89 3.81
CA LYS A 111 -7.67 0.48 3.80
C LYS A 111 -6.51 1.46 3.94
N LEU A 112 -6.41 2.40 3.01
CA LEU A 112 -5.43 3.48 2.94
C LEU A 112 -6.15 4.82 3.16
N VAL A 113 -5.98 5.44 4.33
CA VAL A 113 -6.62 6.71 4.69
C VAL A 113 -5.65 7.87 4.49
N PHE A 114 -6.06 8.90 3.75
CA PHE A 114 -5.20 10.02 3.34
C PHE A 114 -5.49 11.25 4.20
N ASN A 115 -4.86 11.34 5.37
CA ASN A 115 -5.13 12.40 6.34
C ASN A 115 -4.70 13.80 5.85
N SER A 116 -3.70 13.87 4.98
CA SER A 116 -3.20 15.12 4.39
C SER A 116 -3.72 15.38 2.97
N GLY A 117 -4.81 14.71 2.55
CA GLY A 117 -5.40 14.84 1.22
C GLY A 117 -4.69 14.04 0.12
N GLY A 118 -5.08 14.27 -1.14
CA GLY A 118 -4.48 13.62 -2.31
C GLY A 118 -5.05 12.24 -2.69
N ALA A 119 -6.02 11.70 -1.94
CA ALA A 119 -6.61 10.38 -2.20
C ALA A 119 -7.21 10.25 -3.62
N ILE A 120 -7.85 11.33 -4.11
CA ILE A 120 -8.54 11.33 -5.41
C ILE A 120 -7.51 11.26 -6.53
N GLU A 121 -6.54 12.18 -6.55
CA GLU A 121 -5.49 12.20 -7.58
C GLU A 121 -4.66 10.92 -7.54
N PHE A 122 -4.31 10.45 -6.35
CA PHE A 122 -3.59 9.19 -6.17
C PHE A 122 -4.39 8.01 -6.73
N GLY A 123 -5.67 7.89 -6.35
CA GLY A 123 -6.52 6.79 -6.79
C GLY A 123 -6.82 6.82 -8.30
N GLN A 124 -7.06 8.00 -8.87
CA GLN A 124 -7.25 8.15 -10.31
C GLN A 124 -5.99 7.75 -11.09
N LEU A 125 -4.81 8.19 -10.65
CA LEU A 125 -3.55 7.81 -11.28
C LEU A 125 -3.27 6.31 -11.10
N MET A 126 -3.54 5.76 -9.91
CA MET A 126 -3.43 4.33 -9.63
C MET A 126 -4.30 3.50 -10.57
N PHE A 127 -5.57 3.88 -10.80
CA PHE A 127 -6.43 3.17 -11.74
C PHE A 127 -5.92 3.24 -13.17
N LYS A 128 -5.39 4.39 -13.58
CA LYS A 128 -4.81 4.57 -14.91
C LYS A 128 -3.63 3.61 -15.14
N VAL A 129 -2.69 3.52 -14.19
CA VAL A 129 -1.51 2.66 -14.35
C VAL A 129 -1.81 1.18 -14.15
N ALA A 130 -2.74 0.83 -13.26
CA ALA A 130 -3.18 -0.54 -13.05
C ALA A 130 -3.89 -1.13 -14.29
N GLN A 131 -4.50 -0.29 -15.13
CA GLN A 131 -5.05 -0.70 -16.43
C GLN A 131 -3.97 -0.89 -17.51
N GLN A 132 -2.89 -0.10 -17.46
CA GLN A 132 -1.80 -0.15 -18.43
C GLN A 132 -0.80 -1.28 -18.18
N GLY A 133 -0.69 -1.75 -16.93
CA GLY A 133 0.18 -2.87 -16.54
C GLY A 133 -0.44 -4.26 -16.73
N LYS A 134 -1.47 -4.39 -17.57
CA LYS A 134 -2.06 -5.68 -17.97
C LYS A 134 -1.47 -6.19 -19.27
#